data_AF-A0A6N7XTE1-F1
#
_entry.id   AF-A0A6N7XTE1-F1
#
_cell.length_a   1.000
_cell.length_b   1.000
_cell.length_c   1.000
_cell.angle_alpha   90.00
_cell.angle_beta   90.00
_cell.angle_gamma   90.00
#
_symmetry.space_group_name_H-M   'P 1'
#
loop_
_entity.id
_entity.type
_entity.pdbx_description
1 polymer ?
#
loop_
_entity_poly.entity_id
_entity_poly.type
_entity_poly.pdbx_seq_one_letter_code
_entity_poly.pdbx_strand_id
1 'polypeptide(L)'
;MDGRTSRGRVALFLVLAFAIDWVCWVWAGSQTGWSVAEGSGPWPVVLPLTMFGPLVAALVVRVVPGADVPRGWRPRVRGNVRWYVVALLAPSVLTLLGALVYFALVSGSFDSAATAYAQAAKAQLGAHGSRVPMLMVAQFAFAMLVAPFLNMLFAIGEEAGWRGFLYPALRGWLPRPAAMLATGAIWGLWHAPLIAMGYNYGTSYPGFPMVGILAMMLFCMGFGALLCLLRDATQSV
;
A
#
# COMPACT_ATOMS: atom_id res chain seq x y z
N MET A 1 9.96 18.22 -22.86
CA MET A 1 9.83 19.06 -21.65
C MET A 1 11.22 19.39 -21.15
N ASP A 2 11.49 20.63 -20.76
CA ASP A 2 12.75 20.99 -20.12
C ASP A 2 12.90 20.24 -18.79
N GLY A 3 14.00 19.51 -18.60
CA GLY A 3 14.22 18.62 -17.46
C GLY A 3 14.13 19.33 -16.11
N ARG A 4 14.44 20.64 -16.04
CA ARG A 4 14.34 21.44 -14.81
C ARG A 4 12.89 21.63 -14.35
N THR A 5 11.97 21.88 -15.28
CA THR A 5 10.53 22.04 -14.98
C THR A 5 9.91 20.73 -14.47
N SER A 6 10.41 19.60 -14.96
CA SER A 6 9.91 18.27 -14.60
C SER A 6 10.27 17.86 -13.16
N ARG A 7 11.49 18.19 -12.71
CA ARG A 7 11.94 17.95 -11.33
C ARG A 7 11.22 18.82 -10.31
N GLY A 8 10.97 20.10 -10.64
CA GLY A 8 10.20 21.01 -9.78
C GLY A 8 8.78 20.51 -9.52
N ARG A 9 8.13 19.90 -10.52
CA ARG A 9 6.81 19.30 -10.39
C ARG A 9 6.79 18.06 -9.50
N VAL A 10 7.81 17.21 -9.60
CA VAL A 10 7.96 16.08 -8.68
C VAL A 10 8.19 16.57 -7.26
N ALA A 11 9.03 17.57 -7.05
CA ALA A 11 9.22 18.15 -5.71
C ALA A 11 7.91 18.71 -5.14
N LEU A 12 7.15 19.48 -5.92
CA LEU A 12 5.84 20.01 -5.51
C LEU A 12 4.85 18.89 -5.17
N PHE A 13 4.76 17.86 -6.01
CA PHE A 13 3.92 16.69 -5.76
C PHE A 13 4.27 16.02 -4.43
N LEU A 14 5.55 15.76 -4.19
CA LEU A 14 6.02 15.08 -2.98
C LEU A 14 5.71 15.90 -1.73
N VAL A 15 5.99 17.21 -1.76
CA VAL A 15 5.67 18.12 -0.65
C VAL A 15 4.17 18.09 -0.35
N LEU A 16 3.31 18.20 -1.38
CA LEU A 16 1.87 18.19 -1.18
C LEU A 16 1.36 16.84 -0.67
N ALA A 17 1.75 15.72 -1.28
CA ALA A 17 1.30 14.39 -0.88
C ALA A 17 1.71 14.09 0.57
N PHE A 18 2.96 14.38 0.93
CA PHE A 18 3.44 14.16 2.30
C PHE A 18 2.77 15.12 3.28
N ALA A 19 2.66 16.42 2.95
CA ALA A 19 2.08 17.40 3.86
C ALA A 19 0.60 17.12 4.15
N ILE A 20 -0.21 16.81 3.13
CA ILE A 20 -1.63 16.50 3.30
C ILE A 20 -1.79 15.34 4.29
N ASP A 21 -1.08 14.24 4.05
CA ASP A 21 -1.32 13.01 4.80
C ASP A 21 -0.64 13.03 6.16
N TRP A 22 0.60 13.51 6.25
CA TRP A 22 1.33 13.58 7.51
C TRP A 22 0.68 14.56 8.49
N VAL A 23 0.13 15.70 8.03
CA VAL A 23 -0.61 16.61 8.90
C VAL A 23 -1.85 15.92 9.47
N CYS A 24 -2.64 15.24 8.63
CA CYS A 24 -3.81 14.49 9.08
C CYS A 24 -3.44 13.38 10.09
N TRP A 25 -2.37 12.63 9.83
CA TRP A 25 -1.94 11.54 10.71
C TRP A 25 -1.33 12.03 12.02
N VAL A 26 -0.51 13.09 11.99
CA VAL A 26 0.05 13.69 13.21
C VAL A 26 -1.06 14.31 14.06
N TRP A 27 -2.04 14.95 13.43
CA TRP A 27 -3.24 15.42 14.13
C TRP A 27 -3.99 14.25 14.78
N ALA A 28 -4.33 13.21 14.03
CA ALA A 28 -5.02 12.02 14.57
C ALA A 28 -4.23 11.33 15.69
N GLY A 29 -2.90 11.24 15.54
CA GLY A 29 -1.98 10.74 16.56
C GLY A 29 -2.01 11.56 17.84
N SER A 30 -2.02 12.90 17.74
CA SER A 30 -2.12 13.77 18.91
C SER A 30 -3.42 13.60 19.70
N GLN A 31 -4.51 13.18 19.03
CA GLN A 31 -5.80 12.90 19.68
C GLN A 31 -5.87 11.51 20.33
N THR A 32 -4.94 10.61 20.00
CA THR A 32 -5.02 9.17 20.36
C THR A 32 -3.80 8.68 21.12
N GLY A 33 -2.97 9.59 21.63
CA GLY A 33 -1.75 9.22 22.36
C GLY A 33 -0.70 8.53 21.47
N TRP A 34 -0.64 8.91 20.19
CA TRP A 34 0.29 8.36 19.19
C TRP A 34 0.11 6.87 18.91
N SER A 35 -1.13 6.37 18.99
CA SER A 35 -1.49 4.99 18.70
C SER A 35 -2.58 4.92 17.63
N VAL A 36 -2.34 4.11 16.59
CA VAL A 36 -3.32 3.90 15.52
C VAL A 36 -4.28 2.78 15.91
N ALA A 37 -5.57 3.11 15.99
CA ALA A 37 -6.64 2.16 16.32
C ALA A 37 -7.73 2.21 15.25
N GLU A 38 -7.68 1.31 14.27
CA GLU A 38 -8.56 1.32 13.08
C GLU A 38 -10.06 1.31 13.38
N GLY A 39 -10.48 0.86 14.57
CA GLY A 39 -11.87 0.80 14.99
C GLY A 39 -12.34 1.94 15.91
N SER A 40 -11.49 2.91 16.26
CA SER A 40 -11.82 3.92 17.26
C SER A 40 -11.16 5.28 17.04
N GLY A 41 -11.75 6.33 17.60
CA GLY A 41 -11.21 7.68 17.46
C GLY A 41 -11.32 8.18 16.00
N PRO A 42 -10.39 9.03 15.53
CA PRO A 42 -10.44 9.60 14.19
C PRO A 42 -9.96 8.63 13.08
N TRP A 43 -9.27 7.55 13.42
CA TRP A 43 -8.60 6.65 12.47
C TRP A 43 -9.51 5.96 11.44
N PRO A 44 -10.74 5.50 11.77
CA PRO A 44 -11.64 4.90 10.79
C PRO A 44 -11.98 5.83 9.61
N VAL A 45 -11.85 7.15 9.80
CA VAL A 45 -12.10 8.16 8.77
C VAL A 45 -10.79 8.66 8.17
N VAL A 46 -9.79 8.96 9.01
CA VAL A 46 -8.52 9.56 8.57
C VAL A 46 -7.75 8.61 7.66
N LEU A 47 -7.65 7.32 7.98
CA LEU A 47 -6.90 6.35 7.17
C LEU A 47 -7.43 6.26 5.73
N PRO A 48 -8.72 5.93 5.48
CA PRO A 48 -9.22 5.84 4.10
C PRO A 48 -9.25 7.18 3.38
N LEU A 49 -9.47 8.30 4.09
CA LEU A 49 -9.52 9.62 3.45
C LEU A 49 -8.15 10.08 2.94
N THR A 50 -7.10 9.85 3.73
CA THR A 50 -5.72 10.23 3.37
C THR A 50 -5.12 9.38 2.25
N MET A 51 -5.71 8.22 1.93
CA MET A 51 -5.35 7.47 0.71
C MET A 51 -5.61 8.29 -0.57
N PHE A 52 -6.44 9.34 -0.52
CA PHE A 52 -6.65 10.27 -1.63
C PHE A 52 -5.67 11.45 -1.66
N GLY A 53 -4.82 11.64 -0.65
CA GLY A 53 -3.81 12.71 -0.60
C GLY A 53 -2.89 12.74 -1.82
N PRO A 54 -2.32 11.60 -2.27
CA PRO A 54 -1.49 11.56 -3.48
C PRO A 54 -2.28 11.92 -4.74
N LEU A 55 -3.56 11.56 -4.85
CA LEU A 55 -4.41 11.99 -5.96
C LEU A 55 -4.60 13.51 -5.94
N VAL A 56 -4.94 14.09 -4.79
CA VAL A 56 -5.13 15.55 -4.64
C VAL A 56 -3.84 16.28 -5.02
N ALA A 57 -2.68 15.82 -4.53
CA ALA A 57 -1.38 16.36 -4.90
C ALA A 57 -1.14 16.30 -6.42
N ALA A 58 -1.46 15.17 -7.06
CA ALA A 58 -1.34 15.02 -8.52
C ALA A 58 -2.27 15.98 -9.29
N LEU A 59 -3.48 16.20 -8.80
CA LEU A 59 -4.43 17.14 -9.41
C LEU A 59 -3.97 18.60 -9.27
N VAL A 60 -3.42 18.98 -8.12
CA VAL A 60 -2.85 20.32 -7.90
C VAL A 60 -1.65 20.57 -8.82
N VAL A 61 -0.77 19.59 -9.01
CA VAL A 61 0.38 19.75 -9.93
C VAL A 61 -0.07 19.86 -11.39
N ARG A 62 -1.22 19.26 -11.76
CA ARG A 62 -1.78 19.35 -13.12
C ARG A 62 -2.29 20.73 -13.51
N VAL A 63 -2.79 21.50 -12.55
CA VAL A 63 -3.28 22.86 -12.83
C VAL A 63 -2.14 23.86 -13.02
N VAL A 64 -0.90 23.47 -12.72
CA VAL A 64 0.30 24.27 -12.99
C VAL A 64 0.56 24.29 -14.51
N PRO A 65 0.65 25.47 -15.16
CA PRO A 65 0.82 25.58 -16.60
C PRO A 65 1.95 24.72 -17.19
N GLY A 66 1.68 24.11 -18.34
CA GLY A 66 2.62 23.26 -19.09
C GLY A 66 2.78 21.83 -18.57
N ALA A 67 1.93 21.38 -17.64
CA ALA A 67 1.93 20.00 -17.12
C ALA A 67 1.17 19.06 -18.06
N ASP A 68 1.90 18.30 -18.90
CA ASP A 68 1.35 17.15 -19.62
C ASP A 68 1.41 15.91 -18.73
N VAL A 69 0.47 15.80 -17.79
CA VAL A 69 0.33 14.60 -16.95
C VAL A 69 -0.69 13.66 -17.60
N PRO A 70 -0.36 12.38 -17.82
CA PRO A 70 -1.28 11.41 -18.40
C PRO A 70 -2.66 11.38 -17.72
N ARG A 71 -3.74 11.41 -18.51
CA ARG A 71 -5.11 11.51 -18.00
C ARG A 71 -5.66 10.18 -17.46
N GLY A 72 -5.82 10.12 -16.13
CA GLY A 72 -6.89 9.39 -15.43
C GLY A 72 -6.85 7.86 -15.48
N TRP A 73 -7.75 7.26 -14.70
CA TRP A 73 -8.03 5.82 -14.68
C TRP A 73 -8.61 5.38 -16.03
N ARG A 74 -7.90 4.49 -16.74
CA ARG A 74 -8.29 3.98 -18.06
C ARG A 74 -8.06 2.47 -18.12
N PRO A 75 -8.92 1.67 -17.46
CA PRO A 75 -8.77 0.23 -17.47
C PRO A 75 -8.85 -0.31 -18.90
N ARG A 76 -7.78 -0.96 -19.36
CA ARG A 76 -7.67 -1.55 -20.70
C ARG A 76 -7.85 -3.06 -20.62
N VAL A 77 -9.06 -3.52 -20.31
CA VAL A 77 -9.34 -4.94 -20.05
C VAL A 77 -9.12 -5.81 -21.29
N ARG A 78 -9.61 -5.37 -22.46
CA ARG A 78 -9.49 -6.12 -23.71
C ARG A 78 -8.01 -6.26 -24.10
N GLY A 79 -7.55 -7.51 -24.21
CA GLY A 79 -6.14 -7.84 -24.53
C GLY A 79 -5.20 -7.92 -23.33
N ASN A 80 -5.62 -7.51 -22.13
CA ASN A 80 -4.78 -7.50 -20.92
C ASN A 80 -5.31 -8.36 -19.77
N VAL A 81 -6.33 -9.20 -20.00
CA VAL A 81 -6.95 -10.05 -18.96
C VAL A 81 -5.91 -10.81 -18.14
N ARG A 82 -4.88 -11.38 -18.77
CA ARG A 82 -3.78 -12.07 -18.09
C ARG A 82 -3.09 -11.21 -17.01
N TRP A 83 -2.91 -9.92 -17.28
CA TRP A 83 -2.26 -8.99 -16.35
C TRP A 83 -3.16 -8.63 -15.18
N TYR A 84 -4.49 -8.55 -15.39
CA TYR A 84 -5.44 -8.39 -14.30
C TYR A 84 -5.52 -9.63 -13.40
N VAL A 85 -5.41 -10.83 -13.99
CA VAL A 85 -5.29 -12.08 -13.21
C VAL A 85 -4.00 -12.09 -12.39
N VAL A 86 -2.86 -11.69 -12.99
CA VAL A 86 -1.59 -11.53 -12.25
C VAL A 86 -1.73 -10.48 -11.15
N ALA A 87 -2.38 -9.35 -11.40
CA ALA A 87 -2.58 -8.30 -10.39
C ALA A 87 -3.41 -8.80 -9.19
N LEU A 88 -4.40 -9.67 -9.44
CA LEU A 88 -5.24 -10.26 -8.40
C LEU A 88 -4.48 -11.33 -7.61
N LEU A 89 -3.76 -12.24 -8.27
CA LEU A 89 -3.20 -13.43 -7.65
C LEU A 89 -1.75 -13.28 -7.16
N ALA A 90 -0.94 -12.46 -7.83
CA ALA A 90 0.48 -12.31 -7.47
C ALA A 90 0.70 -11.83 -6.03
N PRO A 91 -0.06 -10.85 -5.48
CA PRO A 91 0.11 -10.46 -4.08
C PRO A 91 -0.09 -11.65 -3.13
N SER A 92 -1.16 -12.44 -3.32
CA SER A 92 -1.45 -13.61 -2.49
C SER A 92 -0.38 -14.68 -2.61
N VAL A 93 0.10 -14.98 -3.83
CA VAL A 93 1.20 -15.93 -4.04
C VAL A 93 2.47 -15.47 -3.35
N LEU A 94 2.84 -14.19 -3.48
CA LEU A 94 4.02 -13.62 -2.82
C LEU A 94 3.89 -13.65 -1.30
N THR A 95 2.71 -13.37 -0.75
CA THR A 95 2.44 -13.51 0.69
C THR A 95 2.62 -14.95 1.16
N LEU A 96 2.10 -15.93 0.42
CA LEU A 96 2.27 -17.36 0.77
C LEU A 96 3.75 -17.77 0.72
N LEU A 97 4.48 -17.38 -0.31
CA LEU A 97 5.92 -17.66 -0.41
C LEU A 97 6.70 -16.98 0.73
N GLY A 98 6.38 -15.74 1.05
CA GLY A 98 6.96 -15.02 2.18
C GLY A 98 6.69 -15.70 3.52
N ALA A 99 5.46 -16.17 3.74
CA ALA A 99 5.08 -16.94 4.92
C ALA A 99 5.85 -18.26 5.02
N LEU A 100 6.00 -19.00 3.91
CA LEU A 100 6.77 -20.24 3.87
C LEU A 100 8.24 -20.00 4.24
N VAL A 101 8.87 -18.96 3.67
CA VAL A 101 10.25 -18.59 4.02
C VAL A 101 10.36 -18.19 5.49
N TYR A 102 9.42 -17.37 5.98
CA TYR A 102 9.39 -16.93 7.37
C TYR A 102 9.30 -18.12 8.33
N PHE A 103 8.35 -19.05 8.12
CA PHE A 103 8.19 -20.22 8.98
C PHE A 103 9.29 -21.27 8.79
N ALA A 104 10.01 -21.28 7.68
CA ALA A 104 11.22 -22.10 7.54
C ALA A 104 12.38 -21.57 8.41
N LEU A 105 12.50 -20.24 8.53
CA LEU A 105 13.57 -19.59 9.31
C LEU A 105 13.21 -19.44 10.80
N VAL A 106 11.92 -19.27 11.10
CA VAL A 106 11.37 -19.04 12.44
C VAL A 106 10.31 -20.11 12.73
N SER A 107 10.71 -21.37 12.64
CA SER A 107 9.80 -22.53 12.74
C SER A 107 9.02 -22.60 14.04
N GLY A 108 9.58 -22.09 15.15
CA GLY A 108 8.91 -22.02 16.44
C GLY A 108 7.65 -21.15 16.46
N SER A 109 7.47 -20.26 15.48
CA SER A 109 6.27 -19.42 15.35
C SER A 109 5.15 -20.05 14.53
N PHE A 110 5.36 -21.23 13.94
CA PHE A 110 4.35 -21.89 13.12
C PHE A 110 3.31 -22.64 13.96
N ASP A 111 2.08 -22.12 13.98
CA ASP A 111 0.93 -22.74 14.64
C ASP A 111 0.23 -23.74 13.71
N SER A 112 0.75 -24.96 13.65
CA SER A 112 0.22 -26.04 12.80
C SER A 112 -1.23 -26.44 13.13
N ALA A 113 -1.70 -26.17 14.35
CA ALA A 113 -3.06 -26.48 14.78
C ALA A 113 -4.05 -25.32 14.55
N ALA A 114 -3.57 -24.18 14.01
CA ALA A 114 -4.35 -22.95 13.87
C ALA A 114 -5.05 -22.53 15.18
N THR A 115 -4.39 -22.77 16.31
CA THR A 115 -4.88 -22.52 17.67
C THR A 115 -5.29 -21.06 17.86
N ALA A 116 -4.43 -20.13 17.46
CA ALA A 116 -4.70 -18.69 17.59
C ALA A 116 -5.92 -18.27 16.77
N TYR A 117 -6.04 -18.80 15.55
CA TYR A 117 -7.19 -18.58 14.69
C TYR A 117 -8.48 -19.14 15.30
N ALA A 118 -8.44 -20.37 15.80
CA ALA A 118 -9.59 -21.03 16.41
C ALA A 118 -10.11 -20.27 17.64
N GLN A 119 -9.20 -19.75 18.47
CA GLN A 119 -9.55 -18.92 19.62
C GLN A 119 -10.21 -17.60 19.20
N ALA A 120 -9.66 -16.93 18.18
CA ALA A 120 -10.24 -15.70 17.63
C ALA A 120 -11.64 -15.95 17.03
N ALA A 121 -11.80 -17.01 16.23
CA ALA A 121 -13.09 -17.38 15.63
C ALA A 121 -14.14 -17.74 16.71
N LYS A 122 -13.74 -18.40 17.79
CA LYS A 122 -14.59 -18.64 18.96
C LYS A 122 -15.03 -17.33 19.61
N ALA A 123 -14.09 -16.42 19.87
CA ALA A 123 -14.36 -15.18 20.58
C ALA A 123 -15.26 -14.22 19.77
N GLN A 124 -15.03 -14.12 18.46
CA GLN A 124 -15.73 -13.17 17.60
C GLN A 124 -17.04 -13.70 17.05
N LEU A 125 -17.11 -15.00 16.72
CA LEU A 125 -18.22 -15.60 15.97
C LEU A 125 -18.89 -16.76 16.69
N GLY A 126 -18.46 -17.12 17.91
CA GLY A 126 -18.95 -18.30 18.63
C GLY A 126 -18.69 -19.61 17.87
N ALA A 127 -17.67 -19.64 17.01
CA ALA A 127 -17.36 -20.79 16.17
C ALA A 127 -16.53 -21.83 16.93
N HIS A 128 -16.84 -23.11 16.70
CA HIS A 128 -16.18 -24.24 17.36
C HIS A 128 -16.15 -25.48 16.46
N GLY A 129 -15.23 -26.39 16.76
CA GLY A 129 -15.15 -27.71 16.12
C GLY A 129 -14.98 -27.62 14.61
N SER A 130 -15.80 -28.38 13.87
CA SER A 130 -15.75 -28.49 12.41
C SER A 130 -16.00 -27.18 11.66
N ARG A 131 -16.55 -26.14 12.31
CA ARG A 131 -16.78 -24.83 11.66
C ARG A 131 -15.49 -24.01 11.50
N VAL A 132 -14.46 -24.24 12.33
CA VAL A 132 -13.23 -23.42 12.33
C VAL A 132 -12.44 -23.55 11.01
N PRO A 133 -12.14 -24.76 10.48
CA PRO A 133 -11.43 -24.88 9.21
C PRO A 133 -12.18 -24.24 8.04
N MET A 134 -13.50 -24.38 8.01
CA MET A 134 -14.34 -23.78 6.97
C MET A 134 -14.28 -22.24 7.01
N LEU A 135 -14.36 -21.64 8.20
CA LEU A 135 -14.22 -20.19 8.36
C LEU A 135 -12.85 -19.69 7.93
N MET A 136 -11.79 -20.46 8.24
CA MET A 136 -10.43 -20.13 7.81
C MET A 136 -10.32 -20.11 6.28
N VAL A 137 -10.83 -21.14 5.61
CA VAL A 137 -10.87 -21.20 4.14
C VAL A 137 -11.70 -20.05 3.57
N ALA A 138 -12.87 -19.76 4.15
CA ALA A 138 -13.72 -18.66 3.70
C ALA A 138 -13.01 -17.30 3.85
N GLN A 139 -12.26 -17.09 4.94
CA GLN A 139 -11.50 -15.86 5.16
C GLN A 139 -10.35 -15.71 4.17
N PHE A 140 -9.61 -16.77 3.88
CA PHE A 140 -8.59 -16.74 2.83
C PHE A 140 -9.21 -16.45 1.46
N ALA A 141 -10.32 -17.12 1.12
CA ALA A 141 -11.03 -16.87 -0.13
C ALA A 141 -11.53 -15.43 -0.23
N PHE A 142 -12.09 -14.88 0.86
CA PHE A 142 -12.52 -13.48 0.91
C PHE A 142 -11.34 -12.52 0.73
N ALA A 143 -10.24 -12.74 1.46
CA ALA A 143 -9.04 -11.92 1.37
C ALA A 143 -8.41 -11.92 -0.03
N MET A 144 -8.51 -13.04 -0.76
CA MET A 144 -7.95 -13.18 -2.11
C MET A 144 -8.89 -12.67 -3.21
N LEU A 145 -10.20 -12.90 -3.07
CA LEU A 145 -11.15 -12.73 -4.18
C LEU A 145 -12.11 -11.56 -4.01
N VAL A 146 -12.30 -11.03 -2.81
CA VAL A 146 -13.29 -9.98 -2.52
C VAL A 146 -12.63 -8.74 -1.93
N ALA A 147 -11.80 -8.91 -0.91
CA ALA A 147 -11.13 -7.80 -0.23
C ALA A 147 -10.33 -6.88 -1.16
N PRO A 148 -9.62 -7.36 -2.22
CA PRO A 148 -8.90 -6.46 -3.12
C PRO A 148 -9.83 -5.47 -3.82
N PHE A 149 -11.03 -5.91 -4.23
CA PHE A 149 -12.00 -5.05 -4.90
C PHE A 149 -12.60 -3.99 -3.97
N LEU A 150 -12.79 -4.33 -2.69
CA LEU A 150 -13.22 -3.36 -1.67
C LEU A 150 -12.12 -2.32 -1.40
N ASN A 151 -10.87 -2.78 -1.25
CA ASN A 151 -9.73 -1.92 -1.00
C ASN A 151 -9.36 -1.03 -2.21
N MET A 152 -9.64 -1.48 -3.44
CA MET A 152 -9.44 -0.68 -4.65
C MET A 152 -10.17 0.66 -4.63
N LEU A 153 -11.33 0.75 -3.95
CA LEU A 153 -12.09 2.00 -3.84
C LEU A 153 -11.28 3.12 -3.17
N PHE A 154 -10.43 2.77 -2.21
CA PHE A 154 -9.57 3.72 -1.51
C PHE A 154 -8.19 3.80 -2.14
N ALA A 155 -7.63 2.65 -2.54
CA ALA A 155 -6.31 2.55 -3.14
C ALA A 155 -6.18 3.28 -4.50
N ILE A 156 -7.29 3.58 -5.19
CA ILE A 156 -7.26 4.37 -6.43
C ILE A 156 -6.65 5.76 -6.23
N GLY A 157 -6.82 6.36 -5.03
CA GLY A 157 -6.21 7.64 -4.70
C GLY A 157 -4.68 7.56 -4.68
N GLU A 158 -4.16 6.52 -4.05
CA GLU A 158 -2.73 6.24 -3.99
C GLU A 158 -2.16 5.92 -5.38
N GLU A 159 -2.80 5.00 -6.11
CA GLU A 159 -2.34 4.59 -7.43
C GLU A 159 -2.31 5.77 -8.42
N ALA A 160 -3.30 6.66 -8.37
CA ALA A 160 -3.33 7.86 -9.20
C ALA A 160 -2.15 8.80 -8.93
N GLY A 161 -1.71 8.93 -7.68
CA GLY A 161 -0.51 9.69 -7.33
C GLY A 161 0.78 8.95 -7.71
N TRP A 162 0.97 7.73 -7.19
CA TRP A 162 2.24 7.01 -7.29
C TRP A 162 2.52 6.48 -8.70
N ARG A 163 1.56 5.78 -9.32
CA ARG A 163 1.72 5.15 -10.65
C ARG A 163 1.15 6.03 -11.76
N GLY A 164 0.16 6.85 -11.45
CA GLY A 164 -0.47 7.78 -12.38
C GLY A 164 0.32 9.08 -12.61
N PHE A 165 1.07 9.56 -11.61
CA PHE A 165 1.87 10.78 -11.71
C PHE A 165 3.37 10.55 -11.47
N LEU A 166 3.76 10.06 -10.29
CA LEU A 166 5.16 10.06 -9.85
C LEU A 166 6.04 9.15 -10.72
N TYR A 167 5.66 7.89 -10.90
CA TYR A 167 6.43 6.95 -11.70
C TYR A 167 6.63 7.42 -13.16
N PRO A 168 5.60 7.84 -13.91
CA PRO A 168 5.77 8.43 -15.24
C PRO A 168 6.69 9.64 -15.26
N ALA A 169 6.58 10.53 -14.26
CA ALA A 169 7.44 11.70 -14.15
C ALA A 169 8.91 11.29 -13.97
N LEU A 170 9.18 10.39 -13.02
CA LEU A 170 10.53 9.87 -12.78
C LEU A 170 11.11 9.15 -14.02
N ARG A 171 10.28 8.43 -14.78
CA ARG A 171 10.68 7.79 -16.06
C ARG A 171 11.14 8.79 -17.12
N GLY A 172 10.81 10.08 -16.98
CA GLY A 172 11.28 11.15 -17.84
C GLY A 172 12.79 11.42 -17.73
N TRP A 173 13.44 11.03 -16.62
CA TRP A 173 14.89 11.25 -16.43
C TRP A 173 15.64 10.13 -15.68
N LEU A 174 14.95 9.12 -15.16
CA LEU A 174 15.55 7.93 -14.57
C LEU A 174 15.33 6.70 -15.45
N PRO A 175 16.29 5.76 -15.52
CA PRO A 175 16.07 4.47 -16.17
C PRO A 175 14.97 3.69 -15.46
N ARG A 176 14.33 2.75 -16.17
CA ARG A 176 13.11 2.08 -15.71
C ARG A 176 13.23 1.45 -14.32
N PRO A 177 14.26 0.65 -14.00
CA PRO A 177 14.39 0.05 -12.68
C PRO A 177 14.57 1.11 -11.58
N ALA A 178 15.36 2.16 -11.84
CA ALA A 178 15.57 3.23 -10.87
C ALA A 178 14.28 4.01 -10.58
N ALA A 179 13.46 4.28 -11.60
CA ALA A 179 12.17 4.93 -11.40
C ALA A 179 11.20 4.06 -10.58
N MET A 180 11.13 2.75 -10.85
CA MET A 180 10.30 1.81 -10.08
C MET A 180 10.70 1.77 -8.61
N LEU A 181 12.00 1.59 -8.34
CA LEU A 181 12.54 1.51 -6.99
C LEU A 181 12.39 2.85 -6.24
N ALA A 182 12.61 3.97 -6.91
CA ALA A 182 12.41 5.29 -6.32
C ALA A 182 10.93 5.55 -5.98
N THR A 183 9.99 5.23 -6.88
CA THR A 183 8.56 5.33 -6.60
C THR A 183 8.17 4.48 -5.38
N GLY A 184 8.63 3.23 -5.31
CA GLY A 184 8.36 2.35 -4.17
C GLY A 184 8.99 2.84 -2.87
N ALA A 185 10.24 3.31 -2.90
CA ALA A 185 10.90 3.84 -1.70
C ALA A 185 10.21 5.09 -1.16
N ILE A 186 9.79 6.00 -2.05
CA ILE A 186 9.02 7.19 -1.69
C ILE A 186 7.66 6.81 -1.09
N TRP A 187 6.96 5.85 -1.71
CA TRP A 187 5.69 5.35 -1.19
C TRP A 187 5.83 4.68 0.18
N GLY A 188 6.89 3.90 0.40
CA GLY A 188 7.14 3.32 1.73
C GLY A 188 7.53 4.36 2.77
N LEU A 189 8.31 5.39 2.38
CA LEU A 189 8.63 6.51 3.26
C LEU A 189 7.38 7.34 3.61
N TRP A 190 6.43 7.45 2.69
CA TRP A 190 5.16 8.14 2.94
C TRP A 190 4.46 7.55 4.16
N HIS A 191 4.51 6.23 4.41
CA HIS A 191 3.93 5.58 5.59
C HIS A 191 4.64 5.89 6.93
N ALA A 192 5.79 6.57 6.93
CA ALA A 192 6.67 6.68 8.10
C ALA A 192 5.97 7.14 9.41
N PRO A 193 5.08 8.15 9.43
CA PRO A 193 4.43 8.56 10.68
C PRO A 193 3.53 7.46 11.26
N LEU A 194 2.78 6.73 10.43
CA LEU A 194 1.93 5.62 10.89
C LEU A 194 2.79 4.49 11.48
N ILE A 195 3.89 4.14 10.80
CA ILE A 195 4.83 3.13 11.30
C ILE A 195 5.48 3.58 12.61
N ALA A 196 5.80 4.87 12.75
CA ALA A 196 6.31 5.45 13.99
C ALA A 196 5.28 5.46 15.14
N MET A 197 3.99 5.34 14.82
CA MET A 197 2.90 5.13 15.79
C MET A 197 2.59 3.64 16.03
N GLY A 198 3.44 2.72 15.54
CA GLY A 198 3.32 1.28 15.74
C GLY A 198 2.35 0.58 14.77
N TYR A 199 1.81 1.29 13.77
CA TYR A 199 0.95 0.67 12.76
C TYR A 199 1.73 -0.39 11.96
N ASN A 200 1.09 -1.51 11.62
CA ASN A 200 1.64 -2.72 10.97
C ASN A 200 2.67 -3.55 11.75
N TYR A 201 3.60 -2.92 12.48
CA TYR A 201 4.74 -3.63 13.09
C TYR A 201 4.76 -3.61 14.63
N GLY A 202 3.85 -2.88 15.27
CA GLY A 202 3.88 -2.65 16.71
C GLY A 202 5.08 -1.80 17.13
N THR A 203 5.39 -1.80 18.43
CA THR A 203 6.47 -0.98 19.01
C THR A 203 7.56 -1.77 19.74
N SER A 204 7.41 -3.10 19.81
CA SER A 204 8.21 -3.98 20.67
C SER A 204 9.43 -4.63 20.01
N TYR A 205 9.90 -4.11 18.87
CA TYR A 205 11.06 -4.64 18.16
C TYR A 205 12.32 -3.76 18.31
N PRO A 206 13.54 -4.34 18.25
CA PRO A 206 14.79 -3.59 18.29
C PRO A 206 14.90 -2.59 17.13
N GLY A 207 15.25 -1.33 17.44
CA GLY A 207 15.38 -0.27 16.44
C GLY A 207 14.04 0.37 16.03
N PHE A 208 13.00 0.23 16.86
CA PHE A 208 11.77 1.02 16.72
C PHE A 208 12.05 2.54 16.78
N PRO A 209 11.46 3.35 15.88
CA PRO A 209 10.62 2.95 14.74
C PRO A 209 11.40 2.71 13.43
N MET A 210 12.67 3.08 13.36
CA MET A 210 13.49 3.13 12.13
C MET A 210 13.52 1.82 11.34
N VAL A 211 13.66 0.67 12.01
CA VAL A 211 13.71 -0.64 11.33
C VAL A 211 12.38 -0.97 10.65
N GLY A 212 11.25 -0.61 11.25
CA GLY A 212 9.93 -0.80 10.64
C GLY A 212 9.70 0.11 9.44
N ILE A 213 10.18 1.36 9.50
CA ILE A 213 10.12 2.29 8.36
C ILE A 213 10.97 1.73 7.20
N LEU A 214 12.18 1.24 7.48
CA LEU A 214 13.02 0.61 6.48
C LEU A 214 12.35 -0.65 5.89
N ALA A 215 11.74 -1.49 6.72
CA ALA A 215 11.00 -2.67 6.27
C ALA A 215 9.84 -2.28 5.33
N MET A 216 9.09 -1.23 5.67
CA MET A 216 8.02 -0.71 4.83
C MET A 216 8.55 -0.17 3.49
N MET A 217 9.66 0.57 3.50
CA MET A 217 10.31 1.02 2.27
C MET A 217 10.72 -0.14 1.37
N LEU A 218 11.35 -1.19 1.92
CA LEU A 218 11.75 -2.37 1.16
C LEU A 218 10.54 -3.14 0.61
N PHE A 219 9.49 -3.28 1.40
CA PHE A 219 8.22 -3.85 0.95
C PHE A 219 7.63 -3.05 -0.22
N CYS A 220 7.48 -1.73 -0.06
CA CYS A 220 6.95 -0.86 -1.11
C CYS A 220 7.85 -0.77 -2.34
N MET A 221 9.17 -0.96 -2.22
CA MET A 221 10.07 -1.11 -3.37
C MET A 221 9.76 -2.37 -4.17
N GLY A 222 9.64 -3.53 -3.51
CA GLY A 222 9.32 -4.80 -4.16
C GLY A 222 7.90 -4.83 -4.73
N PHE A 223 6.91 -4.57 -3.89
CA PHE A 223 5.50 -4.55 -4.29
C PHE A 223 5.20 -3.41 -5.27
N GLY A 224 5.82 -2.23 -5.06
CA GLY A 224 5.69 -1.10 -5.96
C GLY A 224 6.30 -1.34 -7.33
N ALA A 225 7.40 -2.09 -7.44
CA ALA A 225 7.94 -2.52 -8.72
C ALA A 225 6.97 -3.45 -9.47
N LEU A 226 6.33 -4.41 -8.78
CA LEU A 226 5.27 -5.24 -9.37
C LEU A 226 4.13 -4.39 -9.93
N LEU A 227 3.64 -3.42 -9.16
CA LEU A 227 2.57 -2.52 -9.59
C LEU A 227 2.99 -1.65 -10.79
N CYS A 228 4.23 -1.14 -10.82
CA CYS A 228 4.76 -0.41 -11.96
C CYS A 228 4.89 -1.29 -13.22
N LEU A 229 5.27 -2.56 -13.07
CA LEU A 229 5.33 -3.54 -14.18
C LEU A 229 3.93 -3.78 -14.77
N LEU A 230 2.92 -3.99 -13.91
CA LEU A 230 1.53 -4.16 -14.33
C LEU A 230 0.98 -2.91 -15.02
N ARG A 231 1.29 -1.72 -14.50
CA ARG A 231 0.96 -0.45 -15.13
C ARG A 231 1.61 -0.31 -16.50
N ASP A 232 2.89 -0.66 -16.65
CA ASP A 232 3.56 -0.61 -17.96
C ASP A 232 2.96 -1.62 -18.94
N ALA A 233 2.59 -2.81 -18.48
CA ALA A 233 2.02 -3.86 -19.32
C ALA A 233 0.59 -3.50 -19.79
N THR A 234 -0.20 -2.88 -18.94
CA THR A 234 -1.61 -2.56 -19.22
C THR A 234 -1.83 -1.14 -19.75
N GLN A 235 -0.88 -0.22 -19.48
CA GLN A 235 -1.02 1.22 -19.65
C GLN A 235 -2.24 1.79 -18.87
N SER A 236 -2.65 1.08 -17.81
CA SER A 236 -3.69 1.50 -16.86
C SER A 236 -3.03 1.92 -15.55
N VAL A 237 -3.59 2.96 -14.94
CA VAL A 237 -3.51 3.15 -13.48
C VAL A 237 -4.46 2.16 -12.83
#